data_AF-A0A416CGZ9-F1
#
_entry.id   AF-A0A416CGZ9-F1
#
_cell.length_a   1.000
_cell.length_b   1.000
_cell.length_c   1.000
_cell.angle_alpha   90.00
_cell.angle_beta   90.00
_cell.angle_gamma   90.00
#
_symmetry.space_group_name_H-M   'P 1'
#
loop_
_entity.id
_entity.type
_entity.pdbx_description
1 polymer ?
#
loop_
_entity_poly.entity_id
_entity_poly.type
_entity_poly.pdbx_seq_one_letter_code
_entity_poly.pdbx_strand_id
1 'polypeptide(L)'
;MKAVIAADDGRSIPIMTMGPICIAPELKRKGYGKILLDYSLEKAKELGCGALCFEGNIDFYGKSGFRQASEFGIRYHGLPEGEDASFFLCEELMPGYLNGITGEYAPPAGYLVNEKEAEAFDREFPYMEKKKLPGQIF
;
A
#
# COMPACT_ATOMS: atom_id res chain seq x y z
N MET A 1 6.08 5.35 5.09
CA MET A 1 7.14 4.50 5.70
C MET A 1 8.20 4.20 4.65
N LYS A 2 9.47 4.01 5.03
CA LYS A 2 10.49 3.57 4.07
C LYS A 2 10.23 2.11 3.69
N ALA A 3 10.41 1.78 2.42
CA ALA A 3 10.32 0.44 1.88
C ALA A 3 11.45 0.22 0.86
N VAL A 4 11.61 -1.01 0.38
CA VAL A 4 12.65 -1.38 -0.57
C VAL A 4 12.04 -2.29 -1.62
N ILE A 5 12.40 -2.05 -2.89
CA ILE A 5 12.25 -3.05 -3.95
C ILE A 5 13.56 -3.84 -4.01
N ALA A 6 13.47 -5.16 -3.88
CA ALA A 6 14.57 -6.07 -4.17
C ALA A 6 14.64 -6.24 -5.70
N ALA A 7 15.59 -5.55 -6.34
CA ALA A 7 15.74 -5.62 -7.79
C ALA A 7 16.34 -6.96 -8.21
N ASP A 8 15.97 -7.43 -9.40
CA ASP A 8 16.39 -8.72 -9.96
C ASP A 8 17.91 -8.79 -10.21
N ASP A 9 18.57 -7.64 -10.33
CA ASP A 9 20.02 -7.51 -10.46
C ASP A 9 20.76 -7.41 -9.12
N GLY A 10 20.06 -7.63 -8.01
CA GLY A 10 20.61 -7.63 -6.65
C GLY A 10 20.69 -6.26 -5.98
N ARG A 11 20.28 -5.18 -6.66
CA ARG A 11 20.20 -3.85 -6.02
C ARG A 11 19.02 -3.78 -5.04
N SER A 12 19.19 -2.96 -4.01
CA SER A 12 18.10 -2.52 -3.12
C SER A 12 17.68 -1.12 -3.52
N ILE A 13 16.47 -0.98 -4.08
CA ILE A 13 15.97 0.32 -4.54
C ILE A 13 15.10 0.93 -3.44
N PRO A 14 15.52 2.05 -2.83
CA PRO A 14 14.76 2.67 -1.75
C PRO A 14 13.51 3.35 -2.29
N ILE A 15 12.36 2.99 -1.73
CA ILE A 15 11.07 3.61 -2.05
C ILE A 15 10.33 3.95 -0.76
N MET A 16 9.11 4.43 -0.87
CA MET A 16 8.20 4.52 0.26
C MET A 16 6.95 3.69 0.03
N THR A 17 6.27 3.39 1.12
CA THR A 17 4.88 2.91 1.12
C THR A 17 4.05 3.82 2.02
N MET A 18 2.73 3.80 1.84
CA MET A 18 1.79 4.58 2.63
C MET A 18 0.55 3.77 2.99
N GLY A 19 -0.08 4.15 4.10
CA GLY A 19 -1.31 3.55 4.58
C GLY A 19 -1.33 3.39 6.10
N PRO A 20 -2.52 3.17 6.68
CA PRO A 20 -3.82 3.37 6.04
C PRO A 20 -4.17 4.87 5.88
N ILE A 21 -4.97 5.20 4.86
CA ILE A 21 -5.63 6.52 4.76
C ILE A 21 -7.08 6.35 5.22
N CYS A 22 -7.45 7.05 6.29
CA CYS A 22 -8.78 6.92 6.89
C CYS A 22 -9.50 8.27 6.92
N ILE A 23 -10.77 8.27 6.53
CA ILE A 23 -11.68 9.41 6.65
C ILE A 23 -12.86 8.99 7.54
N ALA A 24 -13.13 9.80 8.57
CA ALA A 24 -14.29 9.61 9.43
C ALA A 24 -15.58 9.50 8.60
N PRO A 25 -16.50 8.56 8.91
CA PRO A 25 -17.70 8.30 8.09
C PRO A 25 -18.48 9.55 7.67
N GLU A 26 -18.71 10.47 8.61
CA GLU A 26 -19.42 11.75 8.44
C GLU A 26 -18.68 12.79 7.58
N LEU A 27 -17.41 12.54 7.28
CA LEU A 27 -16.55 13.36 6.43
C LEU A 27 -16.26 12.73 5.07
N LYS A 28 -16.74 11.51 4.79
CA LYS A 28 -16.54 10.84 3.50
C LYS A 28 -17.23 11.59 2.35
N ARG A 29 -16.74 11.36 1.12
CA ARG A 29 -17.26 11.96 -0.14
C ARG A 29 -17.19 13.49 -0.24
N LYS A 30 -16.36 14.13 0.60
CA LYS A 30 -16.07 15.59 0.57
C LYS A 30 -14.72 15.94 -0.04
N GLY A 31 -14.02 14.96 -0.63
CA GLY A 31 -12.69 15.16 -1.24
C GLY A 31 -11.50 15.05 -0.28
N TYR A 32 -11.72 14.93 1.04
CA TYR A 32 -10.63 14.90 2.02
C TYR A 32 -9.62 13.76 1.83
N GLY A 33 -10.05 12.58 1.37
CA GLY A 33 -9.13 11.48 1.08
C GLY A 33 -8.10 11.86 0.02
N LYS A 34 -8.52 12.57 -1.04
CA LYS A 34 -7.61 13.06 -2.07
C LYS A 34 -6.68 14.14 -1.52
N ILE A 35 -7.19 15.07 -0.72
CA ILE A 35 -6.38 16.14 -0.12
C ILE A 35 -5.26 15.55 0.75
N LEU A 36 -5.57 14.55 1.58
CA LEU A 36 -4.57 13.86 2.41
C LEU A 36 -3.56 13.10 1.57
N LEU A 37 -4.01 12.42 0.52
CA LEU A 37 -3.16 11.70 -0.41
C LEU A 37 -2.18 12.65 -1.11
N ASP A 38 -2.68 13.70 -1.77
CA ASP A 38 -1.88 14.68 -2.50
C ASP A 38 -0.82 15.31 -1.58
N TYR A 39 -1.24 15.74 -0.37
CA TYR A 39 -0.30 16.28 0.62
C TYR A 39 0.80 15.27 0.99
N SER A 40 0.44 14.01 1.18
CA SER A 40 1.40 12.95 1.54
C SER A 40 2.40 12.68 0.41
N LEU A 41 1.96 12.70 -0.85
CA LEU A 41 2.82 12.51 -2.01
C LEU A 41 3.81 13.67 -2.17
N GLU A 42 3.35 14.90 -1.99
CA GLU A 42 4.24 16.08 -1.99
C GLU A 42 5.27 16.01 -0.87
N LYS A 43 4.88 15.57 0.34
CA LYS A 43 5.87 15.33 1.42
C LYS A 43 6.85 14.20 1.11
N ALA A 44 6.42 13.13 0.47
CA ALA A 44 7.32 12.07 0.04
C ALA A 44 8.34 12.60 -1.00
N LYS A 45 7.90 13.42 -1.96
CA LYS A 45 8.79 14.10 -2.93
C LYS A 45 9.81 15.00 -2.25
N GLU A 46 9.37 15.85 -1.31
CA GLU A 46 10.25 16.73 -0.53
C GLU A 46 11.32 15.95 0.25
N LEU A 47 10.99 14.73 0.71
CA LEU A 47 11.92 13.83 1.39
C LEU A 47 12.86 13.06 0.45
N GLY A 48 12.81 13.32 -0.86
CA GLY A 48 13.65 12.68 -1.86
C GLY A 48 13.22 11.27 -2.24
N CYS A 49 11.96 10.90 -2.00
CA CYS A 49 11.43 9.60 -2.41
C CYS A 49 11.27 9.53 -3.93
N GLY A 50 11.83 8.50 -4.56
CA GLY A 50 11.77 8.33 -6.01
C GLY A 50 10.49 7.67 -6.52
N ALA A 51 9.95 6.70 -5.78
CA ALA A 51 8.69 6.02 -6.11
C ALA A 51 7.96 5.57 -4.84
N LEU A 52 6.65 5.34 -4.96
CA LEU A 52 5.80 4.85 -3.89
C LEU A 52 5.02 3.62 -4.35
N CYS A 53 4.95 2.59 -3.50
CA CYS A 53 4.17 1.37 -3.74
C CYS A 53 3.25 1.07 -2.56
N PHE A 54 2.00 0.67 -2.82
CA PHE A 54 1.05 0.23 -1.77
C PHE A 54 -0.17 -0.50 -2.36
N GLU A 55 -1.00 -1.06 -1.48
CA GLU A 55 -2.22 -1.80 -1.85
C GLU A 55 -3.45 -0.88 -1.87
N GLY A 56 -4.21 -0.90 -2.97
CA GLY A 56 -5.38 -0.03 -3.13
C GLY A 56 -6.24 -0.36 -4.35
N ASN A 57 -7.30 0.43 -4.56
CA ASN A 57 -8.18 0.31 -5.73
C ASN A 57 -7.80 1.34 -6.80
N ILE A 58 -7.47 0.88 -8.01
CA ILE A 58 -7.07 1.73 -9.14
C ILE A 58 -8.15 2.76 -9.54
N ASP A 59 -9.44 2.46 -9.40
CA ASP A 59 -10.53 3.40 -9.73
C ASP A 59 -10.53 4.64 -8.81
N PHE A 60 -9.96 4.48 -7.62
CA PHE A 60 -9.77 5.57 -6.68
C PHE A 60 -8.42 6.26 -6.91
N TYR A 61 -7.33 5.50 -6.86
CA TYR A 61 -5.97 6.04 -6.84
C TYR A 61 -5.41 6.41 -8.22
N GLY A 62 -5.92 5.82 -9.30
CA GLY A 62 -5.51 6.15 -10.67
C GLY A 62 -5.74 7.63 -11.03
N LYS A 63 -6.73 8.26 -10.40
CA LYS A 63 -7.01 9.71 -10.52
C LYS A 63 -5.92 10.59 -9.90
N SER A 64 -5.03 10.01 -9.09
CA SER A 64 -3.92 10.67 -8.43
C SER A 64 -2.55 10.27 -9.00
N GLY A 65 -2.51 9.61 -10.17
CA GLY A 65 -1.24 9.29 -10.86
C GLY A 65 -0.72 7.87 -10.62
N PHE A 66 -1.37 7.09 -9.76
CA PHE A 66 -1.04 5.69 -9.56
C PHE A 66 -1.40 4.83 -10.77
N ARG A 67 -0.56 3.82 -11.01
CA ARG A 67 -0.78 2.77 -12.00
C ARG A 67 -0.52 1.42 -11.37
N GLN A 68 -0.85 0.33 -12.06
CA GLN A 68 -0.51 -1.00 -11.57
C GLN A 68 1.01 -1.15 -11.52
N ALA A 69 1.55 -1.68 -10.42
CA ALA A 69 3.01 -1.78 -10.25
C ALA A 69 3.67 -2.69 -11.30
N SER A 70 2.91 -3.64 -11.86
CA SER A 70 3.32 -4.50 -12.97
C SER A 70 3.70 -3.70 -14.23
N GLU A 71 3.11 -2.53 -14.47
CA GLU A 71 3.51 -1.65 -15.58
C GLU A 71 4.94 -1.12 -15.45
N PHE A 72 5.49 -1.12 -14.23
CA PHE A 72 6.87 -0.74 -13.93
C PHE A 72 7.80 -1.95 -13.76
N GLY A 73 7.31 -3.18 -14.02
CA GLY A 73 8.08 -4.40 -13.79
C GLY A 73 8.28 -4.77 -12.32
N ILE A 74 7.48 -4.20 -11.42
CA ILE A 74 7.56 -4.46 -9.97
C ILE A 74 6.46 -5.45 -9.57
N ARG A 75 6.88 -6.53 -8.89
CA ARG A 75 6.01 -7.63 -8.46
C ARG A 75 5.75 -7.56 -6.97
N TYR A 76 4.62 -8.11 -6.54
CA TYR A 76 4.25 -8.16 -5.13
C TYR A 76 4.77 -9.45 -4.48
N HIS A 77 5.45 -9.32 -3.34
CA HIS A 77 6.03 -10.46 -2.65
C HIS A 77 4.97 -11.45 -2.17
N GLY A 78 5.18 -12.73 -2.49
CA GLY A 78 4.28 -13.81 -2.11
C GLY A 78 3.03 -13.93 -2.97
N LEU A 79 2.89 -13.14 -4.03
CA LEU A 79 1.84 -13.32 -5.04
C LEU A 79 2.38 -14.15 -6.22
N PRO A 80 1.84 -15.35 -6.48
CA PRO A 80 2.26 -16.18 -7.61
C PRO A 80 2.14 -15.46 -8.96
N GLU A 81 2.99 -15.83 -9.91
CA GLU A 81 2.92 -15.31 -11.27
C GLU A 81 1.60 -15.71 -11.94
N GLY A 82 0.93 -14.74 -12.58
CA GLY A 82 -0.37 -14.93 -13.24
C GLY A 82 -1.58 -14.70 -12.35
N GLU A 83 -1.41 -14.52 -11.04
CA GLU A 83 -2.48 -14.10 -10.13
C GLU A 83 -2.82 -12.61 -10.30
N ASP A 84 -4.02 -12.23 -9.86
CA ASP A 84 -4.48 -10.85 -9.98
C ASP A 84 -3.73 -9.92 -9.02
N ALA A 85 -2.81 -9.13 -9.59
CA ALA A 85 -2.05 -8.09 -8.90
C ALA A 85 -2.68 -6.69 -9.02
N SER A 86 -3.95 -6.56 -9.44
CA SER A 86 -4.60 -5.27 -9.71
C SER A 86 -4.70 -4.35 -8.50
N PHE A 87 -4.62 -4.91 -7.29
CA PHE A 87 -4.59 -4.16 -6.04
C PHE A 87 -3.24 -3.49 -5.77
N PHE A 88 -2.16 -3.93 -6.42
CA PHE A 88 -0.81 -3.45 -6.14
C PHE A 88 -0.44 -2.27 -7.04
N LEU A 89 -0.33 -1.09 -6.44
CA LEU A 89 -0.22 0.17 -7.16
C LEU A 89 1.14 0.82 -6.94
N CYS A 90 1.61 1.52 -7.96
CA CYS A 90 2.87 2.26 -7.96
C CYS A 90 2.70 3.65 -8.58
N GLU A 91 3.40 4.63 -8.03
CA GLU A 91 3.59 5.96 -8.60
C GLU A 91 5.08 6.32 -8.55
N GLU A 92 5.65 6.73 -9.68
CA GLU A 92 6.94 7.39 -9.71
C GLU A 92 6.77 8.85 -9.27
N LEU A 93 7.41 9.22 -8.17
CA LEU A 93 7.45 10.60 -7.67
C LEU A 93 8.54 11.42 -8.36
N MET A 94 9.57 10.73 -8.89
CA MET A 94 10.59 11.25 -9.78
C MET A 94 10.49 10.50 -11.11
N PRO A 95 10.21 11.18 -12.24
CA PRO A 95 10.03 10.50 -13.53
C PRO A 95 11.24 9.64 -13.92
N GLY A 96 10.98 8.38 -14.28
CA GLY A 96 12.01 7.44 -14.72
C GLY A 96 12.89 6.88 -13.60
N TYR A 97 12.50 7.07 -12.34
CA TYR A 97 13.19 6.50 -11.17
C TYR A 97 13.30 4.97 -11.22
N LEU A 98 12.31 4.30 -11.79
CA LEU A 98 12.23 2.84 -11.95
C LEU A 98 12.68 2.36 -13.34
N ASN A 99 13.22 3.24 -14.19
CA ASN A 99 13.68 2.84 -15.52
C ASN A 99 14.79 1.78 -15.43
N GLY A 100 14.60 0.66 -16.13
CA GLY A 100 15.55 -0.47 -16.11
C GLY A 100 15.62 -1.20 -14.77
N ILE A 101 14.60 -1.03 -13.91
CA ILE A 101 14.45 -1.80 -12.67
C ILE A 101 13.29 -2.76 -12.85
N THR A 102 13.55 -4.03 -12.57
CA THR A 102 12.53 -5.05 -12.32
C THR A 102 12.83 -5.67 -10.96
N GLY A 103 11.81 -6.10 -10.24
CA GLY A 103 12.05 -6.62 -8.89
C GLY A 103 10.79 -6.91 -8.12
N GLU A 104 10.97 -7.18 -6.83
CA GLU A 104 9.90 -7.56 -5.91
C GLU A 104 9.81 -6.57 -4.75
N TYR A 105 8.59 -6.15 -4.44
CA TYR A 105 8.24 -5.35 -3.28
C TYR A 105 7.64 -6.23 -2.19
N ALA A 106 8.12 -6.08 -0.96
CA ALA A 106 7.48 -6.64 0.22
C ALA A 106 6.96 -5.52 1.12
N PRO A 107 5.75 -5.64 1.69
CA PRO A 107 5.27 -4.72 2.72
C PRO A 107 6.24 -4.68 3.90
N PRO A 108 6.36 -3.52 4.60
CA PRO A 108 7.20 -3.43 5.78
C PRO A 108 6.81 -4.46 6.85
N ALA A 109 7.80 -5.01 7.55
CA ALA A 109 7.57 -6.05 8.56
C ALA A 109 6.52 -5.68 9.62
N GLY A 110 6.36 -4.39 9.94
CA GLY A 110 5.34 -3.91 10.87
C GLY A 110 3.88 -4.10 10.40
N TYR A 111 3.65 -4.50 9.14
CA TYR A 111 2.34 -4.85 8.63
C TYR A 111 2.01 -6.33 8.88
N LEU A 112 3.02 -7.14 9.21
CA LEU A 112 2.85 -8.56 9.46
C LEU A 112 2.47 -8.77 10.93
N VAL A 113 1.41 -9.54 11.16
CA VAL A 113 0.97 -9.97 12.49
C VAL A 113 1.22 -11.46 12.60
N ASN A 114 1.77 -11.91 13.73
CA ASN A 114 1.85 -13.34 14.02
C ASN A 114 0.44 -13.83 14.38
N GLU A 115 -0.18 -14.58 13.46
CA GLU A 115 -1.56 -15.08 13.62
C GLU A 115 -1.73 -15.90 14.90
N LYS A 116 -0.73 -16.72 15.29
CA LYS A 116 -0.81 -17.54 16.49
C LYS A 116 -0.80 -16.70 17.77
N GLU A 117 -0.01 -15.64 17.79
CA GLU A 117 0.03 -14.70 18.92
C GLU A 117 -1.25 -13.87 18.98
N ALA A 118 -1.75 -13.41 17.83
CA ALA A 118 -3.03 -12.70 17.75
C ALA A 118 -4.20 -13.57 18.24
N GLU A 119 -4.27 -14.83 17.81
CA GLU A 119 -5.28 -15.78 18.29
C GLU A 119 -5.14 -16.07 19.79
N ALA A 120 -3.91 -16.20 20.30
CA ALA A 120 -3.68 -16.44 21.71
C ALA A 120 -4.17 -15.26 22.56
N PHE A 121 -3.86 -14.03 22.13
CA PHE A 121 -4.34 -12.79 22.75
C PHE A 121 -5.86 -12.67 22.70
N ASP A 122 -6.48 -12.97 21.56
CA ASP A 122 -7.94 -12.89 21.40
C ASP A 122 -8.70 -13.85 22.34
N ARG A 123 -8.10 -15.00 22.67
CA ARG A 123 -8.68 -15.97 23.64
C ARG A 123 -8.70 -15.46 25.08
N GLU A 124 -7.94 -14.40 25.40
CA GLU A 124 -7.95 -13.78 26.73
C GLU A 124 -9.20 -12.91 26.96
N PHE A 125 -9.89 -12.48 25.90
CA PHE A 125 -11.10 -11.68 26.03
C PHE A 125 -12.32 -12.55 26.36
N PRO A 126 -13.31 -12.03 27.13
CA PRO A 126 -14.60 -12.66 27.26
C PRO A 126 -15.26 -12.87 25.90
N TYR A 127 -15.99 -13.98 25.74
CA TYR A 127 -16.75 -14.25 24.51
C TYR A 127 -17.65 -13.06 24.14
N MET A 128 -17.50 -12.57 22.91
CA MET A 128 -18.36 -11.53 22.33
C MET A 128 -19.15 -12.08 21.14
N GLU A 129 -20.46 -11.86 21.14
CA GLU A 129 -21.31 -12.18 20.00
C GLU A 129 -20.95 -11.28 18.80
N LYS A 130 -20.66 -11.90 17.64
CA LYS A 130 -20.31 -11.16 16.42
C LYS A 130 -21.51 -10.35 15.92
N LYS A 131 -21.44 -9.03 16.05
CA LYS A 131 -22.47 -8.10 15.55
C LYS A 131 -22.15 -7.63 14.14
N LYS A 132 -23.19 -7.39 13.33
CA LYS A 132 -23.10 -6.59 12.09
C LYS A 132 -23.60 -5.18 12.40
N LEU A 133 -22.73 -4.18 12.31
CA LEU A 133 -23.06 -2.79 12.60
C LEU A 133 -23.29 -1.98 11.30
N PRO A 134 -24.11 -0.92 11.35
CA PRO A 134 -24.23 0.00 10.23
C PRO A 134 -22.86 0.55 9.82
N GLY A 135 -22.45 0.32 8.56
CA GLY A 135 -21.19 0.82 8.00
C GLY A 135 -20.03 -0.18 7.93
N GLN A 136 -20.19 -1.43 8.39
CA GLN A 136 -19.25 -2.50 8.05
C GLN A 136 -19.30 -2.80 6.55
N ILE A 137 -18.12 -2.85 5.92
CA ILE A 137 -17.95 -3.37 4.55
C ILE A 137 -17.99 -4.90 4.68
N PHE A 138 -18.83 -5.53 3.86
CA PHE A 138 -19.38 -6.88 4.04
C PHE A 138 -18.34 -7.98 4.25
#